data_AF-G2XPF7-F1
#
_entry.id   AF-G2XPF7-F1
#
_cell.length_a   1.000
_cell.length_b   1.000
_cell.length_c   1.000
_cell.angle_alpha   90.00
_cell.angle_beta   90.00
_cell.angle_gamma   90.00
#
_symmetry.space_group_name_H-M   'P 1'
#
loop_
_entity.id
_entity.type
_entity.pdbx_description
1 polymer ?
#
loop_
_entity_poly.entity_id
_entity_poly.type
_entity_poly.pdbx_seq_one_letter_code
_entity_poly.pdbx_strand_id
1 'polypeptide(L)'
;MRKNAVEAQITTEYIQEIASSTVDNHRFVRDAEVALANSIDVVSKMDTMGITTPKHRQGPMEFKARQSLATGGHKVKSQDFDRFKRGWFDEFKDLQKRLDEGKLSKYTTPEGEKVESAEKDKRKREKRNYTEEYARYIFLKAKKKVINQHGELTQDLVNDYNNINQLHSKILKAVSKSKDTESLRNKLDTMIKMYEDKISQLPLAAQKIYGVRLDGARIGTQFEKRPMEPLKVYPKEFRPASELCLLDIQPQALWPILRQNYPENYDVFEYIIGNMYAHPIDTVYESLEGLWPGALEHIAGECPSLTDPSKGGAFDLKHLSVRSLTTEMLREIVEAWMRWPFRPSRFELMTKSGSMVHDPDSPDEDILDGP
;
A
#
# COMPACT_ATOMS: atom_id res chain seq x y z
N MET A 1 -0.35 -5.96 -1.25
CA MET A 1 0.12 -6.91 -2.27
C MET A 1 -0.69 -8.19 -2.14
N ARG A 2 -0.96 -8.91 -3.23
CA ARG A 2 -1.64 -10.22 -3.22
C ARG A 2 -0.63 -11.31 -3.55
N LYS A 3 -0.93 -12.57 -3.21
CA LYS A 3 -0.07 -13.75 -3.46
C LYS A 3 0.58 -13.75 -4.86
N ASN A 4 -0.21 -13.69 -5.93
CA ASN A 4 0.31 -13.73 -7.30
C ASN A 4 1.27 -12.57 -7.63
N ALA A 5 1.10 -11.41 -7.00
CA ALA A 5 2.03 -10.29 -7.20
C ALA A 5 3.37 -10.55 -6.49
N VAL A 6 3.36 -11.30 -5.38
CA VAL A 6 4.57 -11.72 -4.66
C VAL A 6 5.31 -12.81 -5.44
N GLU A 7 4.58 -13.81 -5.95
CA GLU A 7 5.13 -14.84 -6.84
C GLU A 7 5.80 -14.21 -8.06
N ALA A 8 5.13 -13.23 -8.69
CA ALA A 8 5.69 -12.49 -9.81
C ALA A 8 6.98 -11.74 -9.39
N GLN A 9 7.03 -11.08 -8.24
CA GLN A 9 8.23 -10.40 -7.74
C GLN A 9 9.42 -11.34 -7.47
N ILE A 10 9.16 -12.61 -7.21
CA ILE A 10 10.19 -13.60 -6.91
C ILE A 10 10.66 -14.31 -8.18
N THR A 11 9.77 -14.46 -9.17
CA THR A 11 10.06 -15.14 -10.44
C THR A 11 10.49 -14.20 -11.55
N THR A 12 10.36 -12.88 -11.37
CA THR A 12 10.77 -11.87 -12.35
C THR A 12 11.78 -10.90 -11.76
N GLU A 13 12.78 -10.55 -12.56
CA GLU A 13 13.73 -9.48 -12.23
C GLU A 13 13.01 -8.13 -12.25
N TYR A 14 12.21 -7.90 -13.29
CA TYR A 14 11.36 -6.73 -13.39
C TYR A 14 10.07 -7.03 -14.18
N ILE A 15 9.06 -6.21 -13.90
CA ILE A 15 7.85 -6.06 -14.70
C ILE A 15 7.74 -4.56 -14.99
N GLN A 16 7.99 -4.18 -16.24
CA GLN A 16 8.07 -2.79 -16.65
C GLN A 16 6.94 -2.46 -17.62
N GLU A 17 6.26 -1.36 -17.35
CA GLU A 17 5.27 -0.79 -18.25
C GLU A 17 5.98 0.07 -19.31
N ILE A 18 5.92 -0.37 -20.57
CA ILE A 18 6.57 0.31 -21.70
C ILE A 18 5.64 1.33 -22.34
N ALA A 19 4.37 0.94 -22.48
CA ALA A 19 3.35 1.80 -23.06
C ALA A 19 1.98 1.47 -22.46
N SER A 20 1.14 2.48 -22.24
CA SER A 20 -0.18 2.27 -21.67
C SER A 20 -1.20 3.33 -22.00
N SER A 21 -2.46 2.93 -21.83
CA SER A 21 -3.59 3.85 -21.86
C SER A 21 -3.48 4.88 -20.72
N THR A 22 -3.90 6.10 -21.02
CA THR A 22 -4.03 7.17 -20.01
C THR A 22 -5.39 7.21 -19.35
N VAL A 23 -6.29 6.29 -19.67
CA VAL A 23 -7.59 6.19 -19.01
C VAL A 23 -7.38 5.51 -17.66
N ASP A 24 -7.45 6.31 -16.60
CA ASP A 24 -7.45 5.78 -15.23
C ASP A 24 -8.77 5.05 -14.97
N ASN A 25 -8.72 3.73 -14.96
CA ASN A 25 -9.84 2.85 -14.66
C ASN A 25 -9.71 2.23 -13.25
N HIS A 26 -8.77 2.70 -12.43
CA HIS A 26 -8.48 2.06 -11.16
C HIS A 26 -9.52 2.43 -10.10
N ARG A 27 -9.94 1.40 -9.35
CA ARG A 27 -10.79 1.57 -8.16
C ARG A 27 -10.06 2.24 -6.99
N PHE A 28 -8.73 2.15 -6.98
CA PHE A 28 -7.88 2.67 -5.90
C PHE A 28 -7.22 3.98 -6.31
N VAL A 29 -7.40 5.02 -5.50
CA VAL A 29 -6.83 6.34 -5.76
C VAL A 29 -5.44 6.39 -5.15
N ARG A 30 -4.43 6.57 -5.99
CA ARG A 30 -3.07 6.86 -5.56
C ARG A 30 -2.95 8.32 -5.10
N ASP A 31 -2.05 8.57 -4.17
CA ASP A 31 -1.65 9.93 -3.82
C ASP A 31 -1.01 10.63 -5.02
N ALA A 32 -1.66 11.68 -5.51
CA ALA A 32 -1.21 12.43 -6.68
C ALA A 32 0.14 13.13 -6.44
N GLU A 33 0.46 13.49 -5.20
CA GLU A 33 1.71 14.17 -4.87
C GLU A 33 2.88 13.19 -4.88
N VAL A 34 2.69 11.99 -4.33
CA VAL A 34 3.68 10.91 -4.38
C VAL A 34 3.90 10.44 -5.83
N ALA A 35 2.82 10.31 -6.60
CA ALA A 35 2.91 9.95 -8.02
C ALA A 35 3.70 11.00 -8.82
N LEU A 36 3.47 12.29 -8.56
CA LEU A 36 4.17 13.38 -9.23
C LEU A 36 5.64 13.46 -8.82
N ALA A 37 5.94 13.35 -7.52
CA ALA A 37 7.32 13.31 -7.02
C ALA A 37 8.11 12.17 -7.69
N ASN A 38 7.54 10.97 -7.72
CA ASN A 38 8.19 9.85 -8.41
C ASN A 38 8.35 10.08 -9.92
N SER A 39 7.38 10.74 -10.58
CA SER A 39 7.51 11.10 -12.00
C SER A 39 8.61 12.15 -12.24
N ILE A 40 8.79 13.10 -11.31
CA ILE A 40 9.88 14.08 -11.35
C ILE A 40 11.24 13.37 -11.26
N ASP A 41 11.37 12.39 -10.36
CA ASP A 41 12.60 11.60 -10.24
C ASP A 41 12.91 10.82 -11.52
N VAL A 42 11.89 10.17 -12.11
CA VAL A 42 12.03 9.42 -13.36
C VAL A 42 12.41 10.33 -14.51
N VAL A 43 11.72 11.47 -14.69
CA VAL A 43 12.06 12.44 -15.74
C VAL A 43 13.48 12.98 -15.57
N SER A 44 13.91 13.27 -14.34
CA SER A 44 15.28 13.74 -14.07
C SER A 44 16.33 12.69 -14.47
N LYS A 45 16.05 11.40 -14.24
CA LYS A 45 16.90 10.29 -14.71
C LYS A 45 16.90 10.18 -16.23
N MET A 46 15.73 10.28 -16.87
CA MET A 46 15.61 10.27 -18.34
C MET A 46 16.45 11.39 -18.97
N ASP A 47 16.36 12.61 -18.42
CA ASP A 47 17.14 13.76 -18.90
C ASP A 47 18.66 13.53 -18.71
N THR A 48 19.07 12.91 -17.58
CA THR A 48 20.47 12.52 -17.33
C THR A 48 20.97 11.46 -18.34
N MET A 49 20.09 10.55 -18.77
CA MET A 49 20.39 9.52 -19.77
C MET A 49 20.28 10.03 -21.21
N GLY A 50 19.85 11.28 -21.44
CA GLY A 50 19.59 11.82 -22.77
C GLY A 50 18.35 11.20 -23.45
N ILE A 51 17.42 10.63 -22.69
CA ILE A 51 16.19 10.02 -23.19
C ILE A 51 15.05 11.04 -23.14
N THR A 52 14.36 11.23 -24.27
CA THR A 52 13.20 12.13 -24.35
C THR A 52 12.00 11.44 -24.99
N THR A 53 10.83 11.54 -24.36
CA THR A 53 9.57 11.04 -24.93
C THR A 53 9.05 11.99 -26.01
N PRO A 54 8.58 11.50 -27.17
CA PRO A 54 7.91 12.32 -28.17
C PRO A 54 6.67 13.03 -27.59
N LYS A 55 6.49 14.33 -27.87
CA LYS A 55 5.41 15.16 -27.29
C LYS A 55 4.01 14.54 -27.36
N HIS A 56 3.67 13.86 -28.45
CA HIS A 56 2.35 13.23 -28.63
C HIS A 56 2.19 11.89 -27.88
N ARG A 57 3.29 11.34 -27.36
CA ARG A 57 3.37 10.12 -26.53
C ARG A 57 3.63 10.41 -25.05
N GLN A 58 3.80 11.67 -24.67
CA GLN A 58 3.99 12.04 -23.27
C GLN A 58 2.72 11.77 -22.47
N GLY A 59 2.88 11.09 -21.34
CA GLY A 59 1.81 10.89 -20.37
C GLY A 59 1.47 12.19 -19.61
N PRO A 60 0.26 12.30 -19.04
CA PRO A 60 -0.13 13.46 -18.23
C PRO A 60 0.79 13.69 -17.01
N MET A 61 1.35 12.63 -16.45
CA MET A 61 2.27 12.70 -15.32
C MET A 61 3.66 13.19 -15.74
N GLU A 62 4.21 12.67 -16.84
CA GLU A 62 5.46 13.18 -17.43
C GLU A 62 5.34 14.68 -17.73
N PHE A 63 4.23 15.09 -18.36
CA PHE A 63 3.99 16.50 -18.68
C PHE A 63 4.00 17.39 -17.43
N LYS A 64 3.29 16.98 -16.37
CA LYS A 64 3.29 17.71 -15.10
C LYS A 64 4.67 17.75 -14.45
N ALA A 65 5.40 16.63 -14.46
CA ALA A 65 6.74 16.54 -13.90
C ALA A 65 7.71 17.49 -14.61
N ARG A 66 7.71 17.51 -15.95
CA ARG A 66 8.50 18.45 -16.76
C ARG A 66 8.11 19.90 -16.50
N GLN A 67 6.81 20.19 -16.36
CA GLN A 67 6.35 21.53 -15.99
C GLN A 67 6.88 21.94 -14.60
N SER A 68 6.80 21.06 -13.61
CA SER A 68 7.30 21.31 -12.26
C SER A 68 8.81 21.58 -12.25
N LEU A 69 9.59 20.81 -13.01
CA LEU A 69 11.03 21.05 -13.17
C LEU A 69 11.30 22.41 -13.82
N ALA A 70 10.55 22.77 -14.86
CA ALA A 70 10.69 24.06 -15.54
C ALA A 70 10.32 25.27 -14.66
N THR A 71 9.34 25.11 -13.75
CA THR A 71 8.90 26.20 -12.84
C THR A 71 9.72 26.31 -11.56
N GLY A 72 10.82 25.57 -11.43
CA GLY A 72 11.68 25.60 -10.24
C GLY A 72 11.12 24.83 -9.04
N GLY A 73 10.26 23.85 -9.28
CA GLY A 73 9.75 22.92 -8.26
C GLY A 73 8.23 22.77 -8.24
N HIS A 74 7.78 21.74 -7.53
CA HIS A 74 6.36 21.44 -7.29
C HIS A 74 5.95 21.84 -5.87
N LYS A 75 4.87 22.61 -5.72
CA LYS A 75 4.30 22.93 -4.40
C LYS A 75 3.43 21.77 -3.93
N VAL A 76 3.88 21.09 -2.87
CA VAL A 76 3.15 19.97 -2.27
C VAL A 76 1.83 20.46 -1.68
N LYS A 77 0.74 19.80 -2.05
CA LYS A 77 -0.57 20.08 -1.46
C LYS A 77 -0.66 19.55 -0.04
N SER A 78 -1.06 20.40 0.89
CA SER A 78 -1.22 20.03 2.30
C SER A 78 -2.50 19.27 2.57
N GLN A 79 -3.60 19.60 1.88
CA GLN A 79 -4.90 19.02 2.16
C GLN A 79 -5.10 17.68 1.45
N ASP A 80 -5.56 16.74 2.26
CA ASP A 80 -5.80 15.35 1.90
C ASP A 80 -6.81 15.19 0.75
N PHE A 81 -7.88 15.98 0.78
CA PHE A 81 -8.87 16.03 -0.29
C PHE A 81 -8.27 16.37 -1.66
N ASP A 82 -7.23 17.20 -1.71
CA ASP A 82 -6.61 17.62 -2.97
C ASP A 82 -5.47 16.70 -3.44
N ARG A 83 -4.97 15.83 -2.54
CA ARG A 83 -3.98 14.77 -2.81
C ARG A 83 -4.63 13.54 -3.46
N PHE A 84 -5.85 13.18 -3.06
CA PHE A 84 -6.55 12.00 -3.56
C PHE A 84 -7.78 12.40 -4.40
N LYS A 85 -7.71 12.26 -5.73
CA LYS A 85 -8.84 12.54 -6.63
C LYS A 85 -9.95 11.49 -6.48
N ARG A 86 -10.95 11.79 -5.65
CA ARG A 86 -12.11 10.92 -5.38
C ARG A 86 -13.20 11.11 -6.45
N GLY A 87 -14.07 10.12 -6.64
CA GLY A 87 -15.12 10.18 -7.67
C GLY A 87 -16.10 11.36 -7.57
N TRP A 88 -16.29 11.93 -6.37
CA TRP A 88 -17.14 13.10 -6.12
C TRP A 88 -16.35 14.42 -6.08
N PHE A 89 -15.06 14.41 -6.42
CA PHE A 89 -14.20 15.59 -6.37
C PHE A 89 -14.65 16.67 -7.37
N ASP A 90 -14.92 16.26 -8.62
CA ASP A 90 -15.35 17.16 -9.68
C ASP A 90 -16.77 17.70 -9.39
N GLU A 91 -17.67 16.83 -8.88
CA GLU A 91 -19.01 17.22 -8.39
C GLU A 91 -18.95 18.29 -7.29
N PHE A 92 -18.09 18.11 -6.28
CA PHE A 92 -17.93 19.09 -5.20
C PHE A 92 -17.44 20.45 -5.73
N LYS A 93 -16.49 20.44 -6.66
CA LYS A 93 -15.96 21.67 -7.28
C LYS A 93 -17.03 22.39 -8.09
N ASP A 94 -17.84 21.66 -8.86
CA ASP A 94 -18.95 22.24 -9.61
C ASP A 94 -20.00 22.88 -8.67
N LEU A 95 -20.45 22.16 -7.64
CA LEU A 95 -21.42 22.67 -6.68
C LEU A 95 -20.89 23.89 -5.91
N GLN A 96 -19.62 23.87 -5.51
CA GLN A 96 -18.96 25.01 -4.88
C GLN A 96 -18.94 26.23 -5.83
N LYS A 97 -18.53 26.03 -7.09
CA LYS A 97 -18.51 27.08 -8.10
C LYS A 97 -19.90 27.67 -8.35
N ARG A 98 -20.92 26.82 -8.50
CA ARG A 98 -22.32 27.26 -8.68
C ARG A 98 -22.85 28.02 -7.47
N LEU A 99 -22.43 27.66 -6.26
CA LEU A 99 -22.75 28.40 -5.05
C LEU A 99 -22.08 29.78 -5.02
N ASP A 100 -20.80 29.85 -5.39
CA ASP A 100 -20.02 31.09 -5.42
C ASP A 100 -20.53 32.05 -6.51
N GLU A 101 -21.02 31.52 -7.63
CA GLU A 101 -21.69 32.26 -8.70
C GLU A 101 -23.17 32.63 -8.38
N GLY A 102 -23.69 32.23 -7.22
CA GLY A 102 -25.09 32.48 -6.83
C GLY A 102 -26.14 31.66 -7.58
N LYS A 103 -25.72 30.71 -8.44
CA LYS A 103 -26.60 29.85 -9.25
C LYS A 103 -27.16 28.65 -8.50
N LEU A 104 -26.69 28.40 -7.27
CA LEU A 104 -27.16 27.31 -6.42
C LEU A 104 -28.18 27.81 -5.40
N SER A 105 -29.47 27.57 -5.66
CA SER A 105 -30.55 27.90 -4.73
C SER A 105 -30.41 27.09 -3.43
N LYS A 106 -30.52 27.75 -2.28
CA LYS A 106 -30.27 27.11 -0.98
C LYS A 106 -31.51 26.45 -0.39
N TYR A 107 -32.68 27.04 -0.58
CA TYR A 107 -33.91 26.66 0.12
C TYR A 107 -35.00 26.21 -0.84
N THR A 108 -35.88 25.35 -0.35
CA THR A 108 -37.14 25.01 -1.01
C THR A 108 -38.32 25.32 -0.10
N THR A 109 -39.47 25.67 -0.67
CA THR A 109 -40.74 25.69 0.06
C THR A 109 -41.18 24.26 0.42
N PRO A 110 -42.13 24.07 1.35
CA PRO A 110 -42.77 22.77 1.60
C PRO A 110 -43.36 22.14 0.32
N GLU A 111 -43.77 22.95 -0.64
CA GLU A 111 -44.34 22.55 -1.94
C GLU A 111 -43.26 22.25 -3.01
N GLY A 112 -41.98 22.46 -2.70
CA GLY A 112 -40.84 22.12 -3.57
C GLY A 112 -40.31 23.25 -4.46
N GLU A 113 -40.81 24.48 -4.33
CA GLU A 113 -40.35 25.62 -5.11
C GLU A 113 -39.02 26.18 -4.56
N LYS A 114 -38.08 26.54 -5.44
CA LYS A 114 -36.77 27.08 -5.05
C LYS A 114 -36.92 28.53 -4.57
N VAL A 115 -36.42 28.83 -3.37
CA VAL A 115 -36.48 30.18 -2.78
C VAL A 115 -35.09 30.69 -2.44
N GLU A 116 -34.85 31.98 -2.67
CA GLU A 116 -33.55 32.63 -2.36
C GLU A 116 -33.36 32.86 -0.85
N SER A 117 -34.45 33.03 -0.09
CA SER A 117 -34.41 33.26 1.36
C SER A 117 -35.55 32.54 2.07
N ALA A 118 -35.23 31.80 3.14
CA ALA A 118 -36.25 31.29 4.07
C ALA A 118 -36.68 32.41 5.02
N GLU A 119 -37.98 32.74 5.05
CA GLU A 119 -38.54 33.65 6.06
C GLU A 119 -38.34 33.05 7.46
N LYS A 120 -37.88 33.87 8.40
CA LYS A 120 -37.62 33.44 9.78
C LYS A 120 -38.82 33.78 10.65
N ASP A 121 -39.70 32.81 10.90
CA ASP A 121 -40.58 32.93 12.06
C ASP A 121 -39.78 32.60 13.34
N LYS A 122 -39.37 33.64 14.08
CA LYS A 122 -38.56 33.49 15.32
C LYS A 122 -39.29 32.69 16.42
N ARG A 123 -40.60 32.47 16.29
CA ARG A 123 -41.43 31.80 17.30
C ARG A 123 -41.56 30.29 17.10
N LYS A 124 -41.22 29.75 15.93
CA LYS A 124 -41.26 28.30 15.65
C LYS A 124 -39.88 27.81 15.20
N ARG A 125 -39.38 26.72 15.81
CA ARG A 125 -38.19 25.99 15.31
C ARG A 125 -38.58 25.23 14.03
N GLU A 126 -38.90 25.94 12.95
CA GLU A 126 -39.18 25.29 11.67
C GLU A 126 -37.88 24.75 11.06
N LYS A 127 -37.90 23.48 10.66
CA LYS A 127 -36.77 22.83 9.98
C LYS A 127 -36.60 23.50 8.62
N ARG A 128 -35.38 23.96 8.32
CA ARG A 128 -35.03 24.48 6.99
C ARG A 128 -35.07 23.34 5.98
N ASN A 129 -35.88 23.51 4.93
CA ASN A 129 -35.87 22.62 3.78
C ASN A 129 -34.81 23.14 2.80
N TYR A 130 -33.72 22.38 2.66
CA TYR A 130 -32.68 22.69 1.68
C TYR A 130 -33.05 22.06 0.34
N THR A 131 -32.63 22.69 -0.77
CA THR A 131 -32.65 22.02 -2.07
C THR A 131 -31.79 20.75 -2.01
N GLU A 132 -32.12 19.75 -2.81
CA GLU A 132 -31.36 18.50 -2.88
C GLU A 132 -29.88 18.76 -3.23
N GLU A 133 -29.62 19.64 -4.21
CA GLU A 133 -28.26 20.02 -4.61
C GLU A 133 -27.49 20.73 -3.48
N TYR A 134 -28.15 21.60 -2.72
CA TYR A 134 -27.49 22.29 -1.60
C TYR A 134 -27.29 21.38 -0.38
N ALA A 135 -28.24 20.47 -0.11
CA ALA A 135 -28.07 19.41 0.88
C ALA A 135 -26.89 18.50 0.52
N ARG A 136 -26.76 18.14 -0.77
CA ARG A 136 -25.61 17.41 -1.31
C ARG A 136 -24.31 18.17 -1.13
N TYR A 137 -24.29 19.47 -1.44
CA TYR A 137 -23.12 20.32 -1.18
C TYR A 137 -22.72 20.33 0.30
N ILE A 138 -23.67 20.52 1.23
CA ILE A 138 -23.40 20.50 2.68
C ILE A 138 -22.81 19.16 3.09
N PHE A 139 -23.39 18.05 2.61
CA PHE A 139 -22.90 16.70 2.89
C PHE A 139 -21.46 16.53 2.40
N LEU A 140 -21.16 16.91 1.15
CA LEU A 140 -19.82 16.81 0.58
C LEU A 140 -18.82 17.72 1.30
N LYS A 141 -19.24 18.91 1.75
CA LYS A 141 -18.42 19.83 2.54
C LYS A 141 -18.07 19.23 3.91
N ALA A 142 -19.03 18.64 4.61
CA ALA A 142 -18.78 17.94 5.86
C ALA A 142 -17.83 16.74 5.66
N LYS A 143 -18.06 15.97 4.59
CA LYS A 143 -17.19 14.85 4.20
C LYS A 143 -15.76 15.29 3.89
N LYS A 144 -15.57 16.41 3.16
CA LYS A 144 -14.25 17.02 2.90
C LYS A 144 -13.53 17.35 4.20
N LYS A 145 -14.23 17.98 5.15
CA LYS A 145 -13.66 18.32 6.46
C LYS A 145 -13.16 17.08 7.20
N VAL A 146 -13.99 16.04 7.31
CA VAL A 146 -13.62 14.78 7.99
C VAL A 146 -12.42 14.12 7.31
N ILE A 147 -12.38 14.10 5.98
CA ILE A 147 -11.26 13.52 5.22
C ILE A 147 -9.96 14.26 5.50
N ASN A 148 -9.97 15.60 5.47
CA ASN A 148 -8.78 16.38 5.77
C ASN A 148 -8.30 16.14 7.22
N GLN A 149 -9.22 16.11 8.18
CA GLN A 149 -8.90 15.83 9.59
C GLN A 149 -8.30 14.43 9.77
N HIS A 150 -8.90 13.38 9.20
CA HIS A 150 -8.32 12.04 9.21
C HIS A 150 -6.98 12.00 8.46
N GLY A 151 -6.86 12.80 7.40
CA GLY A 151 -5.63 12.93 6.62
C GLY A 151 -4.46 13.42 7.46
N GLU A 152 -4.67 14.50 8.22
CA GLU A 152 -3.70 15.08 9.15
C GLU A 152 -3.31 14.08 10.24
N LEU A 153 -4.30 13.49 10.94
CA LEU A 153 -4.06 12.51 12.00
C LEU A 153 -3.21 11.31 11.52
N THR A 154 -3.53 10.78 10.34
CA THR A 154 -2.81 9.62 9.79
C THR A 154 -1.43 10.00 9.26
N GLN A 155 -1.24 11.22 8.75
CA GLN A 155 0.08 11.71 8.34
C GLN A 155 1.00 11.90 9.54
N ASP A 156 0.49 12.44 10.65
CA ASP A 156 1.23 12.59 11.90
C ASP A 156 1.70 11.23 12.44
N LEU A 157 0.84 10.21 12.41
CA LEU A 157 1.21 8.86 12.80
C LEU A 157 2.27 8.23 11.90
N VAL A 158 2.20 8.44 10.58
CA VAL A 158 3.25 7.99 9.66
C VAL A 158 4.59 8.68 9.98
N ASN A 159 4.56 9.97 10.33
CA ASN A 159 5.75 10.70 10.74
C ASN A 159 6.32 10.15 12.07
N ASP A 160 5.46 9.89 13.06
CA ASP A 160 5.85 9.25 14.33
C ASP A 160 6.50 7.88 14.09
N TYR A 161 5.87 7.05 13.26
CA TYR A 161 6.41 5.74 12.86
C TYR A 161 7.81 5.86 12.25
N ASN A 162 8.00 6.80 11.32
CA ASN A 162 9.30 7.06 10.70
C ASN A 162 10.34 7.53 11.73
N ASN A 163 9.95 8.40 12.65
CA ASN A 163 10.83 8.90 13.71
C ASN A 163 11.25 7.77 14.67
N ILE A 164 10.33 6.88 15.04
CA ILE A 164 10.61 5.70 15.86
C ILE A 164 11.62 4.79 15.15
N ASN A 165 11.36 4.45 13.88
CA ASN A 165 12.28 3.62 13.09
C ASN A 165 13.66 4.26 12.92
N GLN A 166 13.75 5.57 12.71
CA GLN A 166 15.04 6.26 12.65
C GLN A 166 15.81 6.15 13.97
N LEU A 167 15.13 6.29 15.12
CA LEU A 167 15.75 6.10 16.43
C LEU A 167 16.17 4.64 16.65
N HIS A 168 15.30 3.69 16.27
CA HIS A 168 15.58 2.26 16.34
C HIS A 168 16.82 1.87 15.51
N SER A 169 16.91 2.34 14.26
CA SER A 169 18.11 2.14 13.43
C SER A 169 19.38 2.74 14.04
N LYS A 170 19.28 3.91 14.71
CA LYS A 170 20.44 4.50 15.42
C LYS A 170 20.89 3.62 16.58
N ILE A 171 19.95 3.04 17.32
CA ILE A 171 20.25 2.12 18.43
C ILE A 171 20.89 0.83 17.93
N LEU A 172 20.38 0.26 16.83
CA LEU A 172 20.96 -0.95 16.21
C LEU A 172 22.40 -0.72 15.72
N LYS A 173 22.70 0.47 15.19
CA LYS A 173 24.04 0.84 14.70
C LYS A 173 25.02 1.23 15.81
N ALA A 174 24.52 1.59 16.99
CA ALA A 174 25.37 1.95 18.12
C ALA A 174 26.04 0.67 18.70
N VAL A 175 27.36 0.62 18.69
CA VAL A 175 28.13 -0.47 19.30
C VAL A 175 27.91 -0.45 20.82
N SER A 176 27.42 -1.57 21.35
CA SER A 176 27.26 -2.01 22.75
C SER A 176 27.39 -0.98 23.90
N LYS A 177 26.27 -0.81 24.63
CA LYS A 177 26.13 -0.55 26.08
C LYS A 177 26.92 0.64 26.66
N SER A 178 26.81 1.82 26.06
CA SER A 178 27.06 3.06 26.82
C SER A 178 25.80 3.48 27.60
N LYS A 179 25.95 4.29 28.65
CA LYS A 179 24.81 4.93 29.34
C LYS A 179 23.90 5.70 28.37
N ASP A 180 24.47 6.22 27.28
CA ASP A 180 23.73 6.92 26.24
C ASP A 180 22.81 5.97 25.46
N THR A 181 23.22 4.72 25.22
CA THR A 181 22.37 3.72 24.55
C THR A 181 21.13 3.37 25.39
N GLU A 182 21.26 3.31 26.71
CA GLU A 182 20.14 3.02 27.62
C GLU A 182 19.14 4.17 27.67
N SER A 183 19.63 5.42 27.73
CA SER A 183 18.77 6.60 27.60
C SER A 183 18.00 6.62 26.27
N LEU A 184 18.66 6.27 25.16
CA LEU A 184 18.02 6.17 23.85
C LEU A 184 16.94 5.07 23.80
N ARG A 185 17.16 3.93 24.45
CA ARG A 185 16.15 2.85 24.55
C ARG A 185 14.93 3.28 25.35
N ASN A 186 15.13 3.92 26.51
CA ASN A 186 14.00 4.45 27.30
C ASN A 186 13.20 5.50 26.51
N LYS A 187 13.89 6.33 25.73
CA LYS A 187 13.24 7.28 24.81
C LYS A 187 12.45 6.55 23.73
N LEU A 188 13.02 5.50 23.13
CA LEU A 188 12.35 4.67 22.12
C LEU A 188 11.07 4.06 22.69
N ASP A 189 11.14 3.44 23.86
CA ASP A 189 9.97 2.81 24.52
C ASP A 189 8.87 3.82 24.82
N THR A 190 9.25 5.04 25.23
CA THR A 190 8.29 6.13 25.46
C THR A 190 7.62 6.54 24.16
N MET A 191 8.38 6.68 23.06
CA MET A 191 7.83 7.01 21.75
C MET A 191 6.91 5.92 21.21
N ILE A 192 7.26 4.65 21.38
CA ILE A 192 6.43 3.50 20.98
C ILE A 192 5.10 3.53 21.74
N LYS A 193 5.13 3.66 23.08
CA LYS A 193 3.90 3.74 23.89
C LYS A 193 3.00 4.89 23.46
N MET A 194 3.56 6.09 23.28
CA MET A 194 2.79 7.25 22.81
C MET A 194 2.17 7.00 21.43
N TYR A 195 2.87 6.31 20.54
CA TYR A 195 2.39 5.97 19.21
C TYR A 195 1.27 4.91 19.25
N GLU A 196 1.41 3.86 20.08
CA GLU A 196 0.36 2.86 20.31
C GLU A 196 -0.90 3.49 20.91
N ASP A 197 -0.73 4.38 21.89
CA ASP A 197 -1.84 5.14 22.49
C ASP A 197 -2.57 5.96 21.42
N LYS A 198 -1.85 6.66 20.54
CA LYS A 198 -2.45 7.40 19.42
C LYS A 198 -3.22 6.49 18.47
N ILE A 199 -2.69 5.29 18.15
CA ILE A 199 -3.39 4.33 17.29
C ILE A 199 -4.69 3.84 17.94
N SER A 200 -4.65 3.52 19.23
CA SER A 200 -5.83 3.03 19.97
C SER A 200 -6.95 4.08 20.02
N GLN A 201 -6.58 5.37 20.02
CA GLN A 201 -7.50 6.50 20.06
C GLN A 201 -8.02 6.93 18.68
N LEU A 202 -7.47 6.39 17.58
CA LEU A 202 -7.92 6.75 16.25
C LEU A 202 -9.37 6.29 15.99
N PRO A 203 -10.20 7.11 15.32
CA PRO A 203 -11.47 6.65 14.79
C PRO A 203 -11.27 5.46 13.84
N LEU A 204 -12.17 4.46 13.88
CA LEU A 204 -12.07 3.24 13.05
C LEU A 204 -11.91 3.55 11.55
N ALA A 205 -12.56 4.61 11.06
CA ALA A 205 -12.40 5.06 9.67
C ALA A 205 -10.99 5.58 9.36
N ALA A 206 -10.35 6.25 10.33
CA ALA A 206 -8.98 6.74 10.21
C ALA A 206 -7.96 5.60 10.36
N GLN A 207 -8.19 4.60 11.22
CA GLN A 207 -7.34 3.40 11.34
C GLN A 207 -7.20 2.65 10.01
N LYS A 208 -8.30 2.46 9.27
CA LYS A 208 -8.26 1.81 7.95
C LYS A 208 -7.44 2.61 6.93
N ILE A 209 -7.56 3.94 6.98
CA ILE A 209 -6.79 4.84 6.11
C ILE A 209 -5.31 4.82 6.50
N TYR A 210 -5.02 4.78 7.80
CA TYR A 210 -3.67 4.74 8.35
C TYR A 210 -2.87 3.56 7.81
N GLY A 211 -3.38 2.33 7.94
CA GLY A 211 -2.67 1.14 7.46
C GLY A 211 -2.31 1.23 5.98
N VAL A 212 -3.26 1.64 5.13
CA VAL A 212 -3.01 1.81 3.68
C VAL A 212 -1.94 2.86 3.39
N ARG A 213 -1.91 3.97 4.15
CA ARG A 213 -0.90 5.02 3.99
C ARG A 213 0.46 4.59 4.44
N LEU A 214 0.53 3.94 5.61
CA LEU A 214 1.77 3.44 6.15
C LEU A 214 2.42 2.46 5.17
N ASP A 215 1.65 1.48 4.69
CA ASP A 215 2.12 0.53 3.68
C ASP A 215 2.59 1.25 2.40
N GLY A 216 1.80 2.22 1.91
CA GLY A 216 2.13 2.99 0.70
C GLY A 216 3.36 3.88 0.85
N ALA A 217 3.68 4.34 2.06
CA ALA A 217 4.88 5.11 2.35
C ALA A 217 6.14 4.23 2.45
N ARG A 218 5.98 2.94 2.78
CA ARG A 218 7.08 2.00 2.99
C ARG A 218 7.44 1.19 1.74
N ILE A 219 6.44 0.76 0.97
CA ILE A 219 6.64 -0.16 -0.15
C ILE A 219 6.71 0.63 -1.45
N GLY A 220 7.91 0.68 -2.05
CA GLY A 220 8.05 1.03 -3.46
C GLY A 220 7.62 -0.16 -4.33
N THR A 221 6.59 0.02 -5.15
CA THR A 221 6.20 -0.96 -6.16
C THR A 221 7.20 -0.93 -7.34
N GLN A 222 7.12 -1.93 -8.23
CA GLN A 222 7.96 -1.96 -9.43
C GLN A 222 7.72 -0.75 -10.34
N PHE A 223 6.51 -0.17 -10.29
CA PHE A 223 6.19 1.03 -11.05
C PHE A 223 7.04 2.24 -10.62
N GLU A 224 7.29 2.43 -9.31
CA GLU A 224 8.12 3.54 -8.84
C GLU A 224 9.59 3.39 -9.23
N LYS A 225 10.03 2.16 -9.49
CA LYS A 225 11.41 1.83 -9.86
C LYS A 225 11.65 1.96 -11.37
N ARG A 226 10.64 2.33 -12.16
CA ARG A 226 10.75 2.42 -13.62
C ARG A 226 11.91 3.34 -14.03
N PRO A 227 12.70 2.97 -15.05
CA PRO A 227 13.79 3.79 -15.55
C PRO A 227 13.30 4.98 -16.40
N MET A 228 12.12 4.85 -17.00
CA MET A 228 11.52 5.85 -17.90
C MET A 228 10.00 5.89 -17.76
N GLU A 229 9.39 7.00 -18.16
CA GLU A 229 7.93 7.12 -18.21
C GLU A 229 7.33 6.27 -19.34
N PRO A 230 6.21 5.55 -19.12
CA PRO A 230 5.56 4.77 -20.17
C PRO A 230 5.03 5.65 -21.29
N LEU A 231 5.11 5.15 -22.53
CA LEU A 231 4.54 5.83 -23.68
C LEU A 231 3.01 5.79 -23.65
N LYS A 232 2.40 6.93 -23.91
CA LYS A 232 0.95 7.02 -24.07
C LYS A 232 0.49 6.31 -25.35
N VAL A 233 -0.47 5.40 -25.20
CA VAL A 233 -1.22 4.79 -26.32
C VAL A 233 -2.72 5.09 -26.23
N TYR A 234 -3.41 4.98 -27.36
CA TYR A 234 -4.83 5.27 -27.50
C TYR A 234 -5.57 4.05 -28.08
N PRO A 235 -6.84 3.80 -27.70
CA PRO A 235 -7.61 2.67 -28.21
C PRO A 235 -7.71 2.58 -29.72
N LYS A 236 -7.82 3.74 -30.37
CA LYS A 236 -7.94 3.86 -31.83
C LYS A 236 -6.69 3.38 -32.59
N GLU A 237 -5.59 3.12 -31.90
CA GLU A 237 -4.36 2.57 -32.49
C GLU A 237 -4.42 1.04 -32.63
N PHE A 238 -5.41 0.40 -32.02
CA PHE A 238 -5.56 -1.06 -31.97
C PHE A 238 -6.84 -1.54 -32.68
N ARG A 239 -6.84 -2.81 -33.10
CA ARG A 239 -8.00 -3.49 -33.67
C ARG A 239 -8.24 -4.83 -32.95
N PRO A 240 -9.41 -5.02 -32.28
CA PRO A 240 -10.47 -4.04 -32.05
C PRO A 240 -9.97 -2.85 -31.19
N ALA A 241 -10.67 -1.72 -31.27
CA ALA A 241 -10.29 -0.54 -30.48
C ALA A 241 -10.51 -0.82 -28.99
N SER A 242 -9.43 -0.89 -28.22
CA SER A 242 -9.45 -1.24 -26.80
C SER A 242 -8.32 -0.56 -26.03
N GLU A 243 -8.52 -0.34 -24.73
CA GLU A 243 -7.47 0.14 -23.84
C GLU A 243 -6.45 -0.98 -23.61
N LEU A 244 -5.22 -0.81 -24.11
CA LEU A 244 -4.15 -1.80 -23.99
C LEU A 244 -2.91 -1.21 -23.30
N CYS A 245 -2.07 -2.11 -22.79
CA CYS A 245 -0.73 -1.79 -22.32
C CYS A 245 0.28 -2.81 -22.88
N LEU A 246 1.53 -2.37 -23.01
CA LEU A 246 2.68 -3.21 -23.31
C LEU A 246 3.52 -3.34 -22.05
N LEU A 247 3.67 -4.57 -21.57
CA LEU A 247 4.52 -4.91 -20.43
C LEU A 247 5.75 -5.66 -20.93
N ASP A 248 6.92 -5.28 -20.42
CA ASP A 248 8.15 -6.05 -20.54
C ASP A 248 8.37 -6.82 -19.22
N ILE A 249 8.53 -8.13 -19.34
CA ILE A 249 8.61 -9.05 -18.20
C ILE A 249 9.88 -9.87 -18.37
N GLN A 250 10.87 -9.62 -17.51
CA GLN A 250 12.12 -10.35 -17.51
C GLN A 250 12.10 -11.42 -16.41
N PRO A 251 12.06 -12.72 -16.75
CA PRO A 251 12.12 -13.78 -15.74
C PRO A 251 13.51 -13.84 -15.09
N GLN A 252 13.56 -14.30 -13.84
CA GLN A 252 14.80 -14.58 -13.12
C GLN A 252 14.82 -16.01 -12.57
N ALA A 253 16.01 -16.48 -12.21
CA ALA A 253 16.15 -17.77 -11.55
C ALA A 253 15.52 -17.73 -10.15
N LEU A 254 14.84 -18.84 -9.77
CA LEU A 254 14.35 -19.03 -8.41
C LEU A 254 15.49 -18.92 -7.39
N TRP A 255 15.13 -18.52 -6.16
CA TRP A 255 16.09 -18.47 -5.06
C TRP A 255 16.80 -19.82 -4.88
N PRO A 256 18.11 -19.82 -4.56
CA PRO A 256 18.88 -21.06 -4.40
C PRO A 256 18.20 -22.07 -3.48
N ILE A 257 17.64 -21.62 -2.35
CA ILE A 257 16.93 -22.48 -1.39
C ILE A 257 15.73 -23.21 -2.03
N LEU A 258 14.99 -22.57 -2.94
CA LEU A 258 13.86 -23.17 -3.63
C LEU A 258 14.30 -24.17 -4.70
N ARG A 259 15.49 -23.96 -5.29
CA ARG A 259 16.04 -24.83 -6.35
C ARG A 259 16.70 -26.10 -5.83
N GLN A 260 17.25 -26.07 -4.61
CA GLN A 260 18.02 -27.18 -4.04
C GLN A 260 17.22 -28.49 -3.97
N ASN A 261 15.92 -28.40 -3.68
CA ASN A 261 15.04 -29.55 -3.61
C ASN A 261 13.67 -29.21 -4.24
N TYR A 262 13.68 -28.93 -5.54
CA TYR A 262 12.47 -28.63 -6.29
C TYR A 262 11.78 -29.95 -6.71
N PRO A 263 10.44 -30.09 -6.55
CA PRO A 263 9.45 -29.07 -6.18
C PRO A 263 9.17 -28.94 -4.68
N GLU A 264 9.71 -29.79 -3.83
CA GLU A 264 9.34 -29.87 -2.40
C GLU A 264 9.52 -28.55 -1.65
N ASN A 265 10.65 -27.86 -1.86
CA ASN A 265 10.90 -26.56 -1.23
C ASN A 265 9.97 -25.47 -1.79
N TYR A 266 9.51 -25.63 -3.03
CA TYR A 266 8.54 -24.73 -3.63
C TYR A 266 7.14 -24.94 -3.03
N ASP A 267 6.73 -26.17 -2.74
CA ASP A 267 5.46 -26.46 -2.05
C ASP A 267 5.40 -25.82 -0.65
N VAL A 268 6.52 -25.88 0.09
CA VAL A 268 6.64 -25.19 1.39
C VAL A 268 6.52 -23.68 1.23
N PHE A 269 7.18 -23.12 0.22
CA PHE A 269 7.07 -21.69 -0.07
C PHE A 269 5.63 -21.30 -0.41
N GLU A 270 4.94 -22.07 -1.26
CA GLU A 270 3.53 -21.90 -1.63
C GLU A 270 2.61 -21.97 -0.41
N TYR A 271 2.88 -22.90 0.53
CA TYR A 271 2.19 -22.97 1.82
C TYR A 271 2.38 -21.66 2.61
N ILE A 272 3.62 -21.19 2.75
CA ILE A 272 3.93 -19.99 3.53
C ILE A 272 3.21 -18.78 2.93
N ILE A 273 3.43 -18.49 1.65
CA ILE A 273 2.80 -17.33 1.01
C ILE A 273 1.28 -17.48 0.91
N GLY A 274 0.77 -18.70 0.77
CA GLY A 274 -0.66 -18.98 0.74
C GLY A 274 -1.35 -18.61 2.05
N ASN A 275 -0.75 -18.97 3.19
CA ASN A 275 -1.27 -18.63 4.50
C ASN A 275 -1.07 -17.14 4.82
N MET A 276 0.14 -16.61 4.62
CA MET A 276 0.43 -15.21 4.96
C MET A 276 -0.38 -14.23 4.11
N TYR A 277 -0.49 -14.46 2.80
CA TYR A 277 -1.18 -13.55 1.89
C TYR A 277 -2.67 -13.85 1.72
N ALA A 278 -3.25 -14.77 2.50
CA ALA A 278 -4.69 -14.92 2.63
C ALA A 278 -5.31 -13.62 3.21
N HIS A 279 -4.66 -13.06 4.23
CA HIS A 279 -5.03 -11.79 4.86
C HIS A 279 -3.83 -10.83 4.88
N PRO A 280 -3.49 -10.23 3.72
CA PRO A 280 -2.24 -9.48 3.58
C PRO A 280 -2.22 -8.15 4.35
N ILE A 281 -3.32 -7.79 5.02
CA ILE A 281 -3.44 -6.60 5.89
C ILE A 281 -2.97 -6.92 7.31
N ASP A 282 -3.02 -8.19 7.71
CA ASP A 282 -2.63 -8.64 9.05
C ASP A 282 -1.14 -8.37 9.28
N THR A 283 -0.79 -8.31 10.56
CA THR A 283 0.60 -8.10 10.97
C THR A 283 1.43 -9.34 10.69
N VAL A 284 2.74 -9.15 10.48
CA VAL A 284 3.68 -10.26 10.36
C VAL A 284 3.70 -11.09 11.64
N TYR A 285 3.50 -10.45 12.80
CA TYR A 285 3.33 -11.16 14.07
C TYR A 285 2.18 -12.18 14.01
N GLU A 286 0.95 -11.72 13.73
CA GLU A 286 -0.25 -12.57 13.67
C GLU A 286 -0.12 -13.65 12.60
N SER A 287 0.49 -13.29 11.47
CA SER A 287 0.68 -14.20 10.35
C SER A 287 1.67 -15.33 10.65
N LEU A 288 2.80 -15.03 11.31
CA LEU A 288 3.78 -16.03 11.74
C LEU A 288 3.24 -16.91 12.88
N GLU A 289 2.47 -16.33 13.80
CA GLU A 289 1.79 -17.08 14.86
C GLU A 289 0.75 -18.07 14.28
N GLY A 290 0.03 -17.66 13.24
CA GLY A 290 -0.97 -18.50 12.57
C GLY A 290 -0.41 -19.55 11.59
N LEU A 291 0.86 -19.44 11.18
CA LEU A 291 1.50 -20.34 10.22
C LEU A 291 1.61 -21.78 10.78
N TRP A 292 2.31 -21.94 11.89
CA TRP A 292 2.48 -23.22 12.59
C TRP A 292 2.88 -23.00 14.05
N PRO A 293 2.48 -23.87 14.99
CA PRO A 293 2.92 -23.77 16.38
C PRO A 293 4.45 -23.69 16.50
N GLY A 294 4.98 -22.64 17.12
CA GLY A 294 6.43 -22.41 17.29
C GLY A 294 7.13 -21.68 16.14
N ALA A 295 6.41 -21.36 15.04
CA ALA A 295 7.00 -20.72 13.87
C ALA A 295 7.43 -19.29 14.16
N LEU A 296 6.61 -18.53 14.91
CA LEU A 296 6.90 -17.15 15.28
C LEU A 296 8.23 -17.03 16.04
N GLU A 297 8.41 -17.84 17.08
CA GLU A 297 9.58 -17.79 17.95
C GLU A 297 10.86 -18.12 17.19
N HIS A 298 10.79 -19.11 16.29
CA HIS A 298 11.94 -19.51 15.49
C HIS A 298 12.27 -18.47 14.40
N ILE A 299 11.28 -18.09 13.59
CA ILE A 299 11.48 -17.22 12.42
C ILE A 299 11.85 -15.80 12.86
N ALA A 300 11.21 -15.25 13.89
CA ALA A 300 11.51 -13.90 14.38
C ALA A 300 12.96 -13.78 14.90
N GLY A 301 13.52 -14.87 15.46
CA GLY A 301 14.92 -14.90 15.90
C GLY A 301 15.94 -15.02 14.77
N GLU A 302 15.56 -15.69 13.67
CA GLU A 302 16.45 -15.98 12.53
C GLU A 302 16.35 -14.96 11.38
N CYS A 303 15.40 -14.03 11.41
CA CYS A 303 15.14 -13.06 10.33
C CYS A 303 15.37 -11.60 10.79
N PRO A 304 16.63 -11.15 10.90
CA PRO A 304 16.94 -9.79 11.36
C PRO A 304 16.39 -8.70 10.44
N SER A 305 16.15 -8.99 9.14
CA SER A 305 15.57 -8.00 8.23
C SER A 305 14.17 -7.54 8.64
N LEU A 306 13.41 -8.37 9.36
CA LEU A 306 12.06 -8.03 9.82
C LEU A 306 12.07 -6.87 10.82
N THR A 307 13.14 -6.75 11.60
CA THR A 307 13.28 -5.70 12.62
C THR A 307 14.21 -4.56 12.20
N ASP A 308 15.03 -4.74 11.17
CA ASP A 308 15.93 -3.71 10.65
C ASP A 308 15.21 -2.72 9.70
N PRO A 309 15.00 -1.45 10.11
CA PRO A 309 14.31 -0.47 9.27
C PRO A 309 15.08 -0.11 7.99
N SER A 310 16.40 -0.34 7.94
CA SER A 310 17.20 -0.08 6.74
C SER A 310 16.94 -1.09 5.62
N LYS A 311 16.44 -2.30 5.97
CA LYS A 311 15.97 -3.33 5.04
C LYS A 311 14.46 -3.29 4.80
N GLY A 312 13.78 -2.28 5.32
CA GLY A 312 12.33 -2.12 5.27
C GLY A 312 11.58 -2.68 6.47
N GLY A 313 12.28 -3.23 7.47
CA GLY A 313 11.71 -3.78 8.70
C GLY A 313 11.04 -2.73 9.58
N ALA A 314 10.49 -3.18 10.70
CA ALA A 314 9.83 -2.32 11.67
C ALA A 314 10.42 -2.54 13.05
N PHE A 315 10.37 -1.52 13.91
CA PHE A 315 10.76 -1.65 15.32
C PHE A 315 9.98 -2.76 16.08
N ASP A 316 8.80 -3.16 15.60
CA ASP A 316 7.99 -4.28 16.10
C ASP A 316 7.24 -4.95 14.93
N LEU A 317 7.16 -6.29 14.94
CA LEU A 317 6.42 -7.10 13.97
C LEU A 317 4.90 -6.80 13.98
N LYS A 318 4.35 -6.34 15.10
CA LYS A 318 2.95 -5.88 15.21
C LYS A 318 2.68 -4.60 14.42
N HIS A 319 3.72 -3.92 13.94
CA HIS A 319 3.63 -2.72 13.10
C HIS A 319 4.23 -2.93 11.70
N LEU A 320 4.37 -4.19 11.29
CA LEU A 320 4.74 -4.59 9.94
C LEU A 320 3.60 -5.44 9.37
N SER A 321 2.95 -4.97 8.31
CA SER A 321 1.92 -5.75 7.62
C SER A 321 2.56 -6.77 6.67
N VAL A 322 1.91 -7.92 6.45
CA VAL A 322 2.41 -8.95 5.53
C VAL A 322 2.63 -8.40 4.12
N ARG A 323 1.71 -7.55 3.63
CA ARG A 323 1.86 -6.91 2.32
C ARG A 323 3.06 -5.99 2.18
N SER A 324 3.72 -5.64 3.28
CA SER A 324 4.91 -4.79 3.32
C SER A 324 6.22 -5.57 3.36
N LEU A 325 6.17 -6.90 3.37
CA LEU A 325 7.36 -7.73 3.33
C LEU A 325 8.13 -7.50 2.03
N THR A 326 9.45 -7.33 2.16
CA THR A 326 10.35 -7.24 1.02
C THR A 326 10.72 -8.64 0.51
N THR A 327 11.22 -8.71 -0.72
CA THR A 327 11.77 -9.95 -1.30
C THR A 327 12.90 -10.55 -0.45
N GLU A 328 13.67 -9.71 0.25
CA GLU A 328 14.72 -10.17 1.18
C GLU A 328 14.11 -10.80 2.43
N MET A 329 13.14 -10.14 3.06
CA MET A 329 12.46 -10.69 4.24
C MET A 329 11.76 -12.01 3.96
N LEU A 330 11.06 -12.12 2.83
CA LEU A 330 10.39 -13.36 2.45
C LEU A 330 11.39 -14.51 2.24
N ARG A 331 12.56 -14.20 1.68
CA ARG A 331 13.64 -15.17 1.53
C ARG A 331 14.19 -15.62 2.87
N GLU A 332 14.48 -14.68 3.78
CA GLU A 332 14.92 -14.99 5.14
C GLU A 332 13.88 -15.86 5.88
N ILE A 333 12.59 -15.57 5.74
CA ILE A 333 11.49 -16.38 6.32
C ILE A 333 11.54 -17.82 5.80
N VAL A 334 11.69 -18.01 4.49
CA VAL A 334 11.77 -19.36 3.89
C VAL A 334 13.04 -20.08 4.34
N GLU A 335 14.18 -19.40 4.35
CA GLU A 335 15.45 -19.99 4.79
C GLU A 335 15.44 -20.33 6.29
N ALA A 336 14.81 -19.50 7.13
CA ALA A 336 14.58 -19.80 8.54
C ALA A 336 13.65 -21.01 8.71
N TRP A 337 12.55 -21.05 7.97
CA TRP A 337 11.65 -22.21 7.95
C TRP A 337 12.39 -23.50 7.61
N MET A 338 13.24 -23.50 6.58
CA MET A 338 14.00 -24.68 6.16
C MET A 338 15.08 -25.10 7.16
N ARG A 339 15.59 -24.17 7.98
CA ARG A 339 16.56 -24.47 9.05
C ARG A 339 15.88 -24.89 10.35
N TRP A 340 14.57 -24.72 10.47
CA TRP A 340 13.83 -25.05 11.68
C TRP A 340 13.82 -26.58 11.90
N PRO A 341 14.40 -27.08 13.02
CA PRO A 341 14.44 -28.52 13.30
C PRO A 341 13.07 -29.14 13.56
N PHE A 342 12.11 -28.35 14.03
CA PHE A 342 10.76 -28.82 14.37
C PHE A 342 9.71 -28.42 13.32
N ARG A 343 10.14 -28.06 12.10
CA ARG A 343 9.20 -27.73 11.03
C ARG A 343 8.36 -28.96 10.69
N PRO A 344 7.08 -28.77 10.34
CA PRO A 344 6.25 -29.87 9.88
C PRO A 344 6.80 -30.51 8.61
N SER A 345 6.49 -31.78 8.43
CA SER A 345 6.80 -32.51 7.21
C SER A 345 6.03 -31.94 6.02
N ARG A 346 6.52 -32.19 4.80
CA ARG A 346 5.80 -31.81 3.58
C ARG A 346 4.39 -32.41 3.57
N PHE A 347 4.23 -33.64 4.03
CA PHE A 347 2.94 -34.31 4.09
C PHE A 347 1.95 -33.58 5.01
N GLU A 348 2.38 -33.18 6.21
CA GLU A 348 1.55 -32.42 7.16
C GLU A 348 1.10 -31.08 6.58
N LEU A 349 2.00 -30.38 5.88
CA LEU A 349 1.69 -29.11 5.23
C LEU A 349 0.64 -29.26 4.13
N MET A 350 0.83 -30.23 3.23
CA MET A 350 -0.07 -30.45 2.11
C MET A 350 -1.45 -30.93 2.56
N THR A 351 -1.49 -31.79 3.60
CA THR A 351 -2.73 -32.22 4.25
C THR A 351 -3.48 -31.03 4.85
N LYS A 352 -2.80 -30.14 5.58
CA LYS A 352 -3.40 -28.91 6.15
C LYS A 352 -3.89 -27.95 5.06
N SER A 353 -3.23 -27.91 3.91
CA SER A 353 -3.66 -27.15 2.73
C SER A 353 -4.82 -27.79 1.94
N GLY A 354 -5.28 -28.99 2.34
CA GLY A 354 -6.37 -29.70 1.66
C GLY A 354 -5.95 -30.43 0.39
N SER A 355 -4.66 -30.67 0.18
CA SER A 355 -4.14 -31.44 -0.94
C SER A 355 -3.96 -32.91 -0.53
N MET A 356 -4.38 -33.85 -1.38
CA MET A 356 -4.10 -35.27 -1.18
C MET A 356 -2.66 -35.55 -1.58
N VAL A 357 -1.83 -35.99 -0.64
CA VAL A 357 -0.43 -36.36 -0.85
C VAL A 357 -0.18 -37.70 -0.15
N HIS A 358 0.68 -38.54 -0.73
CA HIS A 358 1.11 -39.80 -0.12
C HIS A 358 1.79 -39.56 1.23
N ASP A 359 1.37 -40.30 2.26
CA ASP A 359 1.99 -40.31 3.58
C ASP A 359 3.16 -41.31 3.59
N PRO A 360 4.42 -40.86 3.67
CA PRO A 360 5.57 -41.78 3.70
C PRO A 360 5.63 -42.63 4.97
N ASP A 361 4.90 -42.27 6.03
CA ASP A 361 4.86 -42.99 7.30
C ASP A 361 3.57 -43.82 7.48
N SER A 362 2.73 -43.92 6.44
CA SER A 362 1.54 -44.78 6.44
C SER A 362 1.94 -46.26 6.43
N PRO A 363 1.57 -47.05 7.45
CA PRO A 363 1.92 -48.47 7.52
C PRO A 363 1.18 -49.35 6.49
N ASP A 364 0.24 -48.79 5.72
CA ASP A 364 -0.74 -49.56 4.94
C ASP A 364 -0.53 -49.51 3.40
N GLU A 365 0.51 -48.87 2.86
CA GLU A 365 0.72 -48.78 1.39
C GLU A 365 1.82 -49.69 0.82
N ASP A 366 2.51 -50.50 1.64
CA ASP A 366 3.50 -51.49 1.18
C ASP A 366 2.87 -52.84 0.74
N ILE A 367 1.54 -52.94 0.65
CA ILE A 367 0.84 -54.19 0.26
C ILE A 367 -0.02 -53.99 -0.99
N LEU A 368 0.53 -53.41 -2.05
CA LEU A 368 -0.03 -53.58 -3.40
C LEU A 368 1.08 -53.65 -4.46
N ASP A 369 1.97 -54.63 -4.32
CA ASP A 369 2.83 -55.09 -5.40
C ASP A 369 2.36 -56.49 -5.88
N GLY A 370 1.44 -56.48 -6.86
CA GLY A 370 1.15 -57.56 -7.83
C GLY A 370 0.64 -58.92 -7.34
N PRO A 371 0.04 -59.76 -8.23
CA PRO A 371 0.08 -59.70 -9.69
C PRO A 371 -1.19 -59.19 -10.39
#